data_AF-A0A8R1DGP4-F1
#
_entry.id   AF-A0A8R1DGP4-F1
#
_cell.length_a   1.000
_cell.length_b   1.000
_cell.length_c   1.000
_cell.angle_alpha   90.00
_cell.angle_beta   90.00
_cell.angle_gamma   90.00
#
_symmetry.space_group_name_H-M   'P 1'
#
loop_
_entity.id
_entity.type
_entity.pdbx_description
1 polymer ?
#
loop_
_entity_poly.entity_id
_entity_poly.type
_entity_poly.pdbx_seq_one_letter_code
_entity_poly.pdbx_strand_id
1 'polypeptide(L)'
;GAVNIYSLDELEKYLFDEYGVKSTLVGLVPIFYCEYSQVRGPAMARRLRKIDTHRNNHKALDFPEIYLLDRGYVNFWSDAERRDLCEPCHYISMHSKPYKHTLRQYTQHRSKSSVDGRKAKKNRLHVFSTTHLLEEPLEEQMEVETETVPKEIVRLSRAQTPRTRLLFE
;
A
#
# COMPACT_ATOMS: atom_id res chain seq x y z
N GLY A 1 5.91 -15.48 11.65
CA GLY A 1 5.70 -14.76 10.38
C GLY A 1 5.04 -13.41 10.64
N ALA A 2 4.74 -12.64 9.60
CA ALA A 2 4.04 -11.37 9.73
C ALA A 2 2.56 -11.56 10.10
N VAL A 3 1.99 -10.58 10.81
CA VAL A 3 0.59 -10.60 11.28
C VAL A 3 -0.21 -9.54 10.54
N ASN A 4 -1.34 -9.93 9.93
CA ASN A 4 -2.18 -9.02 9.16
C ASN A 4 -3.12 -8.23 10.07
N ILE A 5 -2.69 -7.04 10.50
CA ILE A 5 -3.52 -6.08 11.23
C ILE A 5 -3.79 -4.89 10.31
N TYR A 6 -5.03 -4.77 9.83
CA TYR A 6 -5.41 -3.75 8.84
C TYR A 6 -6.34 -2.67 9.40
N SER A 7 -6.89 -2.87 10.60
CA SER A 7 -7.76 -1.90 11.28
C SER A 7 -7.08 -1.29 12.51
N LEU A 8 -7.38 -0.01 12.79
CA LEU A 8 -6.78 0.71 13.92
C LEU A 8 -7.25 0.16 15.27
N ASP A 9 -8.50 -0.32 15.33
CA ASP A 9 -9.09 -0.86 16.55
C ASP A 9 -8.53 -2.24 16.89
N GLU A 10 -8.25 -3.06 15.87
CA GLU A 10 -7.61 -4.37 16.04
C GLU A 10 -6.15 -4.24 16.47
N LEU A 11 -5.43 -3.19 16.04
CA LEU A 11 -4.07 -2.92 16.49
C LEU A 11 -4.00 -2.72 18.00
N GLU A 12 -4.94 -1.96 18.55
CA GLU A 12 -5.00 -1.68 19.98
C GLU A 12 -5.28 -2.95 20.78
N LYS A 13 -6.28 -3.74 20.34
CA LYS A 13 -6.59 -5.03 20.95
C LYS A 13 -5.40 -5.98 20.89
N TYR A 14 -4.79 -6.13 19.72
CA TYR A 14 -3.69 -7.07 19.53
C TYR A 14 -2.48 -6.79 20.44
N LEU A 15 -2.15 -5.51 20.63
CA LEU A 15 -0.95 -5.11 21.38
C LEU A 15 -1.20 -4.90 22.88
N PHE A 16 -2.45 -4.62 23.30
CA PHE A 16 -2.73 -4.15 24.66
C PHE A 16 -3.81 -4.93 25.42
N ASP A 17 -4.48 -5.92 24.83
CA ASP A 17 -5.50 -6.74 25.52
C ASP A 17 -4.89 -7.70 26.59
N GLU A 18 -5.69 -8.22 27.53
CA GLU A 18 -5.25 -9.04 28.68
C GLU A 18 -4.60 -10.37 28.27
N TYR A 19 -5.01 -10.94 27.12
CA TYR A 19 -4.38 -12.09 26.47
C TYR A 19 -3.33 -11.67 25.42
N GLY A 20 -3.10 -10.37 25.31
CA GLY A 20 -2.27 -9.74 24.32
C GLY A 20 -0.78 -9.93 24.59
N VAL A 21 -0.04 -9.64 23.53
CA VAL A 21 1.40 -9.85 23.33
C VAL A 21 2.29 -9.30 24.47
N LYS A 22 1.80 -8.34 25.25
CA LYS A 22 2.57 -7.64 26.29
C LYS A 22 3.08 -8.51 27.44
N SER A 23 2.34 -9.52 27.85
CA SER A 23 2.80 -10.42 28.92
C SER A 23 3.96 -11.32 28.46
N THR A 24 4.10 -11.51 27.14
CA THR A 24 5.07 -12.44 26.55
C THR A 24 6.28 -11.73 25.91
N LEU A 25 6.16 -10.46 25.50
CA LEU A 25 7.15 -9.80 24.64
C LEU A 25 7.71 -8.49 25.21
N VAL A 26 8.27 -8.51 26.42
CA VAL A 26 9.20 -7.45 26.84
C VAL A 26 10.32 -7.37 25.79
N GLY A 27 10.50 -6.21 25.15
CA GLY A 27 11.49 -6.01 24.09
C GLY A 27 10.98 -6.24 22.66
N LEU A 28 9.66 -6.27 22.42
CA LEU A 28 9.12 -6.30 21.06
C LEU A 28 9.53 -5.04 20.25
N VAL A 29 10.07 -5.26 19.05
CA VAL A 29 10.34 -4.20 18.07
C VAL A 29 9.39 -4.34 16.87
N PRO A 30 8.29 -3.58 16.80
CA PRO A 30 7.33 -3.67 15.71
C PRO A 30 7.87 -3.07 14.41
N ILE A 31 7.74 -3.82 13.32
CA ILE A 31 8.04 -3.38 11.95
C ILE A 31 6.72 -3.30 11.18
N PHE A 32 6.35 -2.09 10.75
CA PHE A 32 5.15 -1.87 9.95
C PHE A 32 5.47 -1.87 8.46
N TYR A 33 4.53 -2.35 7.66
CA TYR A 33 4.61 -2.25 6.21
C TYR A 33 3.22 -2.32 5.57
N CYS A 34 3.14 -1.98 4.30
CA CYS A 34 2.01 -2.32 3.45
C CYS A 34 2.52 -2.64 2.04
N GLU A 35 1.71 -2.49 1.00
CA GLU A 35 2.17 -2.73 -0.39
C GLU A 35 3.34 -1.82 -0.77
N TYR A 36 3.19 -0.50 -0.54
CA TYR A 36 4.19 0.52 -0.89
C TYR A 36 4.82 1.24 0.31
N SER A 37 4.36 0.93 1.54
CA SER A 37 4.70 1.65 2.78
C SER A 37 4.55 3.18 2.77
N GLN A 38 3.73 3.77 1.88
CA GLN A 38 3.58 5.24 1.79
C GLN A 38 2.43 5.79 2.65
N VAL A 39 1.35 5.03 2.82
CA VAL A 39 0.12 5.52 3.47
C VAL A 39 -0.32 4.64 4.63
N ARG A 40 -0.65 3.37 4.35
CA ARG A 40 -1.23 2.46 5.36
C ARG A 40 -0.23 2.13 6.48
N GLY A 41 0.98 1.69 6.14
CA GLY A 41 2.05 1.40 7.12
C GLY A 41 2.37 2.59 8.03
N PRO A 42 2.71 3.78 7.48
CA PRO A 42 2.97 4.97 8.29
C PRO A 42 1.79 5.45 9.14
N ALA A 43 0.55 5.24 8.67
CA ALA A 43 -0.65 5.56 9.45
C ALA A 43 -0.78 4.64 10.69
N MET A 44 -0.53 3.34 10.53
CA MET A 44 -0.56 2.37 11.63
C MET A 44 0.55 2.64 12.65
N ALA A 45 1.79 2.86 12.18
CA ALA A 45 2.92 3.18 13.06
C ALA A 45 2.66 4.44 13.91
N ARG A 46 2.13 5.51 13.29
CA ARG A 46 1.73 6.72 14.02
C ARG A 46 0.59 6.48 15.01
N ARG A 47 -0.38 5.61 14.66
CA ARG A 47 -1.46 5.26 15.59
C ARG A 47 -0.92 4.51 16.80
N LEU A 48 -0.03 3.54 16.60
CA LEU A 48 0.62 2.83 17.71
C LEU A 48 1.31 3.82 18.65
N ARG A 49 2.15 4.71 18.11
CA ARG A 49 2.86 5.69 18.94
C ARG A 49 1.91 6.59 19.72
N LYS A 50 0.79 7.02 19.12
CA LYS A 50 -0.24 7.79 19.83
C LYS A 50 -0.85 7.01 20.99
N ILE A 51 -1.25 5.76 20.77
CA ILE A 51 -1.83 4.89 21.81
C ILE A 51 -0.81 4.70 22.94
N ASP A 52 0.43 4.32 22.59
CA ASP A 52 1.52 4.08 23.55
C ASP A 52 1.80 5.33 24.41
N THR A 53 1.95 6.50 23.78
CA THR A 53 2.17 7.76 24.52
C THR A 53 1.01 8.14 25.42
N HIS A 54 -0.24 7.93 24.97
CA HIS A 54 -1.43 8.29 25.71
C HIS A 54 -1.62 7.38 26.93
N ARG A 55 -1.45 6.07 26.75
CA ARG A 55 -1.60 5.06 27.80
C ARG A 55 -0.60 5.26 28.94
N ASN A 56 0.62 5.67 28.61
CA ASN A 56 1.69 5.87 29.58
C ASN A 56 1.83 7.33 30.03
N ASN A 57 0.89 8.21 29.70
CA ASN A 57 0.94 9.66 30.02
C ASN A 57 2.30 10.30 29.69
N HIS A 58 2.88 9.93 28.55
CA HIS A 58 4.20 10.39 28.08
C HIS A 58 5.41 10.06 28.98
N LYS A 59 5.27 9.20 30.00
CA LYS A 59 6.35 8.89 30.95
C LYS A 59 7.30 7.80 30.46
N ALA A 60 6.76 6.77 29.82
CA ALA A 60 7.49 5.62 29.30
C ALA A 60 6.85 5.15 27.99
N LEU A 61 7.64 4.54 27.09
CA LEU A 61 7.11 3.92 25.87
C LEU A 61 7.23 2.41 26.01
N ASP A 62 6.13 1.70 25.75
CA ASP A 62 6.17 0.25 25.64
C ASP A 62 6.90 -0.19 24.36
N PHE A 63 6.84 0.65 23.31
CA PHE A 63 7.50 0.44 22.03
C PHE A 63 8.44 1.62 21.73
N PRO A 64 9.62 1.67 22.37
CA PRO A 64 10.57 2.76 22.18
C PRO A 64 11.05 2.83 20.71
N GLU A 65 11.24 1.66 20.10
CA GLU A 65 11.64 1.51 18.70
C GLU A 65 10.46 1.04 17.84
N ILE A 66 10.22 1.73 16.72
CA ILE A 66 9.22 1.36 15.72
C ILE A 66 9.84 1.60 14.35
N TYR A 67 9.80 0.58 13.49
CA TYR A 67 10.36 0.68 12.14
C TYR A 67 9.28 0.57 11.07
N LEU A 68 9.61 1.08 9.89
CA LEU A 68 8.80 0.95 8.68
C LEU A 68 9.65 0.28 7.61
N LEU A 69 9.13 -0.79 6.99
CA LEU A 69 9.79 -1.43 5.86
C LEU A 69 9.78 -0.49 4.66
N ASP A 70 10.98 -0.08 4.22
CA ASP A 70 11.13 0.86 3.11
C ASP A 70 10.54 0.30 1.80
N ARG A 71 9.82 1.15 1.08
CA ARG A 71 9.06 0.84 -0.14
C ARG A 71 8.05 -0.32 -0.06
N GLY A 72 7.87 -0.93 1.11
CA GLY A 72 6.85 -1.94 1.39
C GLY A 72 7.09 -3.31 0.77
N TYR A 73 6.06 -4.13 0.83
CA TYR A 73 6.10 -5.53 0.38
C TYR A 73 6.43 -5.65 -1.11
N VAL A 74 6.04 -4.68 -1.94
CA VAL A 74 6.37 -4.74 -3.38
C VAL A 74 7.88 -4.73 -3.60
N ASN A 75 8.62 -3.88 -2.88
CA ASN A 75 10.07 -3.81 -2.98
C ASN A 75 10.75 -5.01 -2.33
N PHE A 76 10.18 -5.53 -1.23
CA PHE A 76 10.65 -6.78 -0.62
C PHE A 76 10.52 -7.96 -1.59
N TRP A 77 9.40 -8.06 -2.30
CA TRP A 77 9.12 -9.11 -3.27
C TRP A 77 9.91 -8.98 -4.58
N SER A 78 10.24 -7.75 -4.99
CA SER A 78 11.05 -7.51 -6.19
C SER A 78 12.44 -8.12 -6.10
N ASP A 79 12.99 -8.22 -4.89
CA ASP A 79 14.29 -8.85 -4.62
C ASP A 79 14.14 -10.39 -4.67
N ALA A 80 14.81 -11.01 -5.64
CA ALA A 80 14.70 -12.45 -5.88
C ALA A 80 15.20 -13.28 -4.67
N GLU A 81 16.23 -12.82 -3.97
CA GLU A 81 16.81 -13.51 -2.81
C GLU A 81 15.86 -13.52 -1.61
N ARG A 82 14.88 -12.61 -1.58
CA ARG A 82 13.93 -12.47 -0.46
C ARG A 82 12.62 -13.20 -0.68
N ARG A 83 12.33 -13.69 -1.89
CA ARG A 83 11.06 -14.34 -2.21
C ARG A 83 10.84 -15.63 -1.41
N ASP A 84 11.92 -16.34 -1.09
CA ASP A 84 11.87 -17.55 -0.28
C ASP A 84 11.48 -17.29 1.19
N LEU A 85 11.50 -16.02 1.61
CA LEU A 85 11.03 -15.58 2.93
C LEU A 85 9.51 -15.26 2.94
N CYS A 86 8.85 -15.32 1.79
CA CYS A 86 7.43 -15.01 1.65
C CYS A 86 6.56 -16.27 1.64
N GLU A 87 5.49 -16.26 2.43
CA GLU A 87 4.51 -17.35 2.49
C GLU A 87 3.09 -16.83 2.28
N PRO A 88 2.37 -17.32 1.26
CA PRO A 88 2.87 -18.08 0.10
C PRO A 88 3.84 -17.24 -0.75
N CYS A 89 4.67 -17.90 -1.57
CA CYS A 89 5.64 -17.26 -2.46
C CYS A 89 4.92 -16.60 -3.67
N HIS A 90 4.15 -15.55 -3.39
CA HIS A 90 3.48 -14.73 -4.40
C HIS A 90 3.30 -13.28 -3.95
N TYR A 91 2.97 -12.41 -4.90
CA TYR A 91 2.56 -11.04 -4.65
C TYR A 91 1.16 -10.77 -5.21
N ILE A 92 0.29 -10.19 -4.36
CA ILE A 92 -1.05 -9.75 -4.75
C ILE A 92 -1.15 -8.24 -4.52
N SER A 93 -1.32 -7.48 -5.60
CA SER A 93 -1.57 -6.03 -5.51
C SER A 93 -2.95 -5.75 -4.91
N MET A 94 -3.06 -4.64 -4.17
CA MET A 94 -4.33 -4.19 -3.58
C MET A 94 -5.44 -3.99 -4.62
N HIS A 95 -5.09 -3.61 -5.86
CA HIS A 95 -6.05 -3.36 -6.94
C HIS A 95 -6.18 -4.52 -7.93
N SER A 96 -5.73 -5.71 -7.55
CA SER A 96 -5.86 -6.91 -8.39
C SER A 96 -7.34 -7.19 -8.73
N LYS A 97 -7.59 -7.47 -10.01
CA LYS A 97 -8.93 -7.73 -10.57
C LYS A 97 -9.77 -8.72 -9.74
N PRO A 98 -9.25 -9.91 -9.33
CA PRO A 98 -10.05 -10.88 -8.58
C PRO A 98 -10.53 -10.37 -7.21
N TYR A 99 -9.86 -9.39 -6.60
CA TYR A 99 -10.15 -8.92 -5.24
C TYR A 99 -10.86 -7.56 -5.19
N LYS A 100 -11.36 -7.06 -6.32
CA LYS A 100 -12.06 -5.77 -6.40
C LYS A 100 -13.27 -5.67 -5.47
N HIS A 101 -14.03 -6.76 -5.32
CA HIS A 101 -15.19 -6.80 -4.42
C HIS A 101 -14.75 -6.72 -2.95
N THR A 102 -13.77 -7.53 -2.57
CA THR A 102 -13.16 -7.54 -1.22
C THR A 102 -12.61 -6.17 -0.84
N LEU A 103 -11.90 -5.50 -1.76
CA LEU A 103 -11.39 -4.14 -1.53
C LEU A 103 -12.52 -3.15 -1.20
N ARG A 104 -13.66 -3.23 -1.89
CA ARG A 104 -14.82 -2.37 -1.62
C ARG A 104 -15.38 -2.60 -0.23
N GLN A 105 -15.51 -3.86 0.20
CA GLN A 105 -15.98 -4.20 1.54
C GLN A 105 -15.09 -3.54 2.60
N TYR A 106 -13.78 -3.76 2.56
CA TYR A 106 -12.84 -3.17 3.53
C TYR A 106 -12.82 -1.63 3.52
N THR A 107 -13.03 -1.02 2.36
CA THR A 107 -13.08 0.45 2.25
C THR A 107 -14.35 1.03 2.88
N GLN A 108 -15.51 0.37 2.67
CA GLN A 108 -16.79 0.81 3.21
C GLN A 108 -16.87 0.69 4.74
N HIS A 109 -16.25 -0.34 5.31
CA HIS A 109 -16.14 -0.48 6.77
C HIS A 109 -15.30 0.65 7.40
N ARG A 110 -14.42 1.29 6.62
CA ARG A 110 -13.60 2.42 7.08
C ARG A 110 -14.33 3.77 7.08
N SER A 111 -15.43 3.92 6.34
CA SER A 111 -16.16 5.19 6.21
C SER A 111 -17.20 5.47 7.30
N LYS A 112 -17.42 4.56 8.26
CA LYS A 112 -18.37 4.76 9.36
C LYS A 112 -17.92 5.79 10.42
N SER A 113 -16.74 6.38 10.28
CA SER A 113 -16.29 7.51 11.11
C SER A 113 -16.87 8.87 10.71
N SER A 114 -17.85 8.91 9.79
CA SER A 114 -18.57 10.14 9.42
C SER A 114 -19.99 10.13 9.97
N VAL A 115 -20.13 9.97 11.30
CA VAL A 115 -21.37 10.30 12.03
C VAL A 115 -21.19 11.68 12.68
N ASP A 116 -20.96 12.70 11.85
CA ASP A 116 -21.38 14.06 12.16
C ASP A 116 -22.21 14.51 10.96
N GLY A 117 -23.45 14.94 11.22
CA GLY A 117 -24.54 15.11 10.26
C GLY A 117 -24.37 16.28 9.30
N ARG A 118 -23.21 16.43 8.67
CA ARG A 118 -22.96 17.44 7.63
C ARG A 118 -23.04 16.76 6.27
N LYS A 119 -24.10 17.09 5.53
CA LYS A 119 -24.33 16.62 4.14
C LYS A 119 -23.03 16.71 3.34
N ALA A 120 -22.44 15.58 3.00
CA ALA A 120 -21.25 15.52 2.17
C ALA A 120 -21.59 16.05 0.77
N LYS A 121 -20.95 17.17 0.38
CA LYS A 121 -20.97 17.62 -1.02
C LYS A 121 -20.39 16.49 -1.87
N LYS A 122 -21.16 16.05 -2.87
CA LYS A 122 -20.82 14.97 -3.78
C LYS A 122 -19.64 15.39 -4.67
N ASN A 123 -18.42 15.21 -4.18
CA ASN A 123 -17.24 15.32 -5.02
C ASN A 123 -17.26 14.13 -5.98
N ARG A 124 -17.68 14.37 -7.23
CA ARG A 124 -17.46 13.46 -8.36
C ARG A 124 -15.94 13.36 -8.57
N LEU A 125 -15.29 12.43 -7.87
CA LEU A 125 -14.03 11.89 -8.36
C LEU A 125 -14.34 11.26 -9.73
N HIS A 126 -13.90 11.93 -10.78
CA HIS A 126 -13.96 11.42 -12.14
C HIS A 126 -12.97 10.25 -12.22
N VAL A 127 -13.44 9.06 -11.86
CA VAL A 127 -12.75 7.82 -12.17
C VAL A 127 -12.73 7.76 -13.69
N PHE A 128 -11.56 7.99 -14.29
CA PHE A 128 -11.37 7.82 -15.72
C PHE A 128 -11.62 6.34 -16.03
N SER A 129 -12.85 6.04 -16.44
CA SER A 129 -13.24 4.73 -16.95
C SER A 129 -12.64 4.61 -18.34
N THR A 130 -11.55 3.86 -18.49
CA THR A 130 -10.97 3.49 -19.78
C THR A 130 -11.83 2.44 -20.49
N THR A 131 -13.13 2.71 -20.62
CA THR A 131 -14.10 1.87 -21.34
C THR A 131 -14.38 2.37 -22.75
N HIS A 132 -13.44 3.09 -23.36
CA HIS A 132 -13.56 3.46 -24.75
C HIS A 132 -12.18 3.45 -25.40
N LEU A 133 -11.67 2.25 -25.62
CA LEU A 133 -10.82 1.92 -26.76
C LEU A 133 -10.65 0.39 -26.74
N LEU A 134 -11.26 -0.21 -27.77
CA LEU A 134 -10.95 -1.52 -28.34
C LEU A 134 -11.77 -2.72 -27.80
N GLU A 135 -12.76 -3.09 -28.60
CA GLU A 135 -13.19 -4.47 -28.85
C GLU A 135 -13.39 -4.54 -30.38
N GLU A 136 -12.38 -5.03 -31.12
CA GLU A 136 -12.32 -6.33 -31.86
C GLU A 136 -12.51 -6.07 -33.39
N PRO A 137 -11.94 -6.85 -34.35
CA PRO A 137 -11.76 -8.30 -34.25
C PRO A 137 -10.42 -8.91 -34.71
N LEU A 138 -10.22 -10.12 -34.20
CA LEU A 138 -9.44 -11.29 -34.67
C LEU A 138 -8.99 -11.32 -36.15
N GLU A 139 -7.73 -11.73 -36.37
CA GLU A 139 -7.40 -12.75 -37.37
C GLU A 139 -6.04 -13.42 -37.06
N GLU A 140 -6.05 -14.74 -37.15
CA GLU A 140 -4.94 -15.68 -36.98
C GLU A 140 -4.29 -15.92 -38.35
N GLN A 141 -2.96 -15.93 -38.44
CA GLN A 141 -2.20 -16.99 -39.12
C GLN A 141 -0.67 -16.82 -39.03
N MET A 142 -0.03 -17.98 -38.87
CA MET A 142 1.41 -18.25 -38.92
C MET A 142 2.00 -17.89 -40.30
N GLU A 143 3.24 -17.41 -40.33
CA GLU A 143 4.32 -18.07 -41.09
C GLU A 143 5.70 -17.47 -40.78
N VAL A 144 6.68 -18.35 -40.99
CA VAL A 144 8.11 -18.26 -40.72
C VAL A 144 8.79 -17.53 -41.88
N GLU A 145 9.77 -16.65 -41.62
CA GLU A 145 11.02 -16.64 -42.40
C GLU A 145 12.08 -15.71 -41.79
N THR A 146 13.32 -16.17 -41.98
CA THR A 146 14.60 -15.63 -41.53
C THR A 146 15.12 -14.55 -42.47
N GLU A 147 15.79 -13.51 -41.95
CA GLU A 147 17.12 -12.98 -42.38
C GLU A 147 17.34 -11.45 -42.13
N THR A 148 18.53 -11.17 -41.58
CA THR A 148 19.46 -10.02 -41.84
C THR A 148 19.09 -8.53 -41.58
N VAL A 149 19.61 -7.96 -40.46
CA VAL A 149 20.60 -6.82 -40.27
C VAL A 149 20.61 -5.61 -41.28
N PRO A 150 21.01 -4.32 -40.98
CA PRO A 150 21.20 -3.49 -39.74
C PRO A 150 20.63 -2.02 -39.77
N LYS A 151 20.87 -1.25 -38.67
CA LYS A 151 20.83 0.25 -38.46
C LYS A 151 19.43 0.81 -38.11
N GLU A 152 19.21 1.79 -37.23
CA GLU A 152 19.98 2.95 -36.75
C GLU A 152 19.35 3.47 -35.43
N ILE A 153 20.15 3.87 -34.44
CA ILE A 153 19.67 4.37 -33.14
C ILE A 153 19.27 5.85 -33.27
N VAL A 154 17.98 6.13 -33.37
CA VAL A 154 17.45 7.49 -33.23
C VAL A 154 17.11 7.75 -31.75
N ARG A 155 17.92 8.58 -31.10
CA ARG A 155 17.68 9.06 -29.73
C ARG A 155 16.48 10.01 -29.72
N LEU A 156 15.34 9.60 -29.15
CA LEU A 156 14.25 10.53 -28.87
C LEU A 156 14.64 11.53 -27.77
N SER A 157 14.30 12.80 -28.00
CA SER A 157 14.57 13.92 -27.10
C SER A 157 13.74 13.85 -25.81
N ARG A 158 14.37 14.23 -24.69
CA ARG A 158 13.74 14.32 -23.36
C ARG A 158 12.61 15.37 -23.38
N ALA A 159 11.43 14.98 -22.93
CA ALA A 159 10.35 15.90 -22.62
C ALA A 159 10.73 16.82 -21.45
N GLN A 160 10.68 18.14 -21.68
CA GLN A 160 10.80 19.16 -20.63
C GLN A 160 9.43 19.37 -19.99
N THR A 161 9.33 19.21 -18.67
CA THR A 161 8.16 19.62 -17.90
C THR A 161 8.27 21.10 -17.53
N PRO A 162 7.20 21.91 -17.68
CA PRO A 162 7.24 23.31 -17.31
C PRO A 162 7.30 23.47 -15.79
N ARG A 163 8.32 24.20 -15.31
CA ARG A 163 8.46 24.66 -13.93
C ARG A 163 7.31 25.59 -13.58
N THR A 164 6.42 25.17 -12.71
CA THR A 164 5.49 26.08 -12.02
C THR A 164 6.25 26.89 -10.96
N ARG A 165 6.20 28.21 -11.14
CA ARG A 165 6.81 29.23 -10.27
C ARG A 165 5.94 29.35 -9.02
N LEU A 166 6.49 28.98 -7.86
CA LEU A 166 5.90 29.31 -6.56
C LEU A 166 6.05 30.82 -6.33
N LEU A 167 4.92 31.53 -6.34
CA LEU A 167 4.83 32.89 -5.82
C LEU A 167 4.50 32.75 -4.33
N PHE A 168 5.44 33.14 -3.48
CA PHE A 168 5.18 33.52 -2.10
C PHE A 168 5.06 35.04 -2.08
N GLU A 169 3.88 35.55 -1.72
CA GLU A 169 3.74 36.79 -0.94
C GLU A 169 3.49 36.39 0.52
#